data_AF-A0A2A2L416-F1
#
_entry.id   AF-A0A2A2L416-F1
#
_cell.length_a   1.000
_cell.length_b   1.000
_cell.length_c   1.000
_cell.angle_alpha   90.00
_cell.angle_beta   90.00
_cell.angle_gamma   90.00
#
_symmetry.space_group_name_H-M   'P 1'
#
loop_
_entity.id
_entity.type
_entity.pdbx_description
1 polymer ?
#
loop_
_entity_poly.entity_id
_entity_poly.type
_entity_poly.pdbx_seq_one_letter_code
_entity_poly.pdbx_strand_id
1 'polypeptide(L)'
;MLNSFPIWVVAALAHLPVSFSRGSREGGGVTPKVNQFDSLKPITQQALRKYMADPEDTRRRLAAMIPNIPQDQAALDRIHQKLGGLTVDLSVSSINPSVVNAKAGVSPYLLQGDIVVTDDQLKQMEDEYKRFGGRKKRQAAIPIKKWPQNTIHYYFHNVSAKSQQAVAAGLKVIQQQTCINFVKSSTAANRIRVINADGCWSPIGMKGGEQDLSLESNGCDLQGTAATCTAAQNQIKCLNAGMKNPRNCSTCICPVGYAGATCNQRPNNGGKTIIPTANWQTMTITVGNSASSANTWRPSYMIKTYWFTVPTGRKLEMKITGMQNSHCNYGCSFASLEFKYGPYPELVDPKYCCPEHLNKVYSSTRNPTVLNAHNEYYFSTFTIQYRLVAASG
;
A
#
# COMPACT_ATOMS: atom_id res chain seq x y z
N MET A 1 -39.48 22.15 -39.19
CA MET A 1 -39.97 22.59 -37.85
C MET A 1 -40.66 21.38 -37.23
N LEU A 2 -40.25 20.94 -36.02
CA LEU A 2 -41.01 21.05 -34.75
C LEU A 2 -42.35 20.27 -34.74
N ASN A 3 -42.79 19.48 -33.75
CA ASN A 3 -42.27 18.81 -32.54
C ASN A 3 -43.34 17.70 -32.20
N SER A 4 -43.10 16.47 -31.71
CA SER A 4 -42.35 15.93 -30.54
C SER A 4 -43.10 16.00 -29.19
N PHE A 5 -43.75 14.88 -28.75
CA PHE A 5 -43.71 14.25 -27.40
C PHE A 5 -44.81 13.15 -27.17
N PRO A 6 -44.50 11.96 -26.59
CA PRO A 6 -45.51 10.91 -26.30
C PRO A 6 -45.49 10.22 -24.89
N ILE A 7 -46.69 9.79 -24.39
CA ILE A 7 -47.13 8.42 -23.94
C ILE A 7 -46.21 7.60 -22.97
N TRP A 8 -46.62 6.88 -21.88
CA TRP A 8 -47.87 6.51 -21.12
C TRP A 8 -47.48 5.69 -19.84
N VAL A 9 -48.28 5.14 -18.88
CA VAL A 9 -49.71 5.15 -18.41
C VAL A 9 -49.74 4.67 -16.92
N VAL A 10 -50.86 4.14 -16.34
CA VAL A 10 -51.02 3.74 -14.92
C VAL A 10 -51.59 2.29 -14.75
N ALA A 11 -51.37 1.70 -13.56
CA ALA A 11 -51.52 0.30 -13.13
C ALA A 11 -52.92 -0.37 -13.13
N ALA A 12 -52.91 -1.72 -13.05
CA ALA A 12 -54.00 -2.56 -12.49
C ALA A 12 -53.47 -3.93 -11.96
N LEU A 13 -54.32 -4.67 -11.23
CA LEU A 13 -53.99 -5.84 -10.37
C LEU A 13 -53.93 -7.21 -11.09
N ALA A 14 -53.48 -8.23 -10.33
CA ALA A 14 -53.21 -9.61 -10.78
C ALA A 14 -54.44 -10.49 -11.01
N HIS A 15 -54.28 -11.58 -11.79
CA HIS A 15 -54.77 -12.95 -11.49
C HIS A 15 -54.02 -14.01 -12.35
N LEU A 16 -54.09 -15.29 -11.94
CA LEU A 16 -53.52 -16.50 -12.59
C LEU A 16 -54.50 -17.04 -13.68
N PRO A 17 -54.16 -18.02 -14.58
CA PRO A 17 -53.15 -19.09 -14.47
C PRO A 17 -52.45 -19.51 -15.82
N VAL A 18 -52.14 -20.82 -15.98
CA VAL A 18 -51.64 -21.58 -17.16
C VAL A 18 -50.11 -21.81 -17.21
N SER A 19 -49.69 -22.90 -17.89
CA SER A 19 -48.56 -23.76 -17.49
C SER A 19 -47.68 -24.25 -18.68
N PHE A 20 -46.68 -25.09 -18.34
CA PHE A 20 -45.71 -25.85 -19.17
C PHE A 20 -44.31 -25.20 -19.37
N SER A 21 -43.23 -25.99 -19.47
CA SER A 21 -43.13 -27.47 -19.55
C SER A 21 -42.30 -28.10 -18.40
N ARG A 22 -42.37 -29.44 -18.28
CA ARG A 22 -41.47 -30.24 -17.42
C ARG A 22 -40.25 -30.68 -18.24
N GLY A 23 -39.05 -30.45 -17.71
CA GLY A 23 -37.79 -31.05 -18.15
C GLY A 23 -37.09 -31.73 -16.97
N SER A 24 -36.52 -32.91 -17.21
CA SER A 24 -35.97 -33.89 -16.25
C SER A 24 -35.05 -33.36 -15.13
N ARG A 25 -34.97 -34.14 -14.04
CA ARG A 25 -34.01 -33.95 -12.93
C ARG A 25 -32.57 -34.16 -13.39
N GLU A 26 -31.64 -33.38 -12.83
CA GLU A 26 -30.35 -33.92 -12.38
C GLU A 26 -29.84 -33.17 -11.14
N GLY A 27 -29.04 -33.84 -10.31
CA GLY A 27 -28.78 -33.44 -8.92
C GLY A 27 -27.60 -32.49 -8.73
N GLY A 28 -27.79 -31.20 -9.00
CA GLY A 28 -26.82 -30.16 -8.62
C GLY A 28 -26.82 -29.89 -7.11
N GLY A 29 -25.99 -30.61 -6.35
CA GLY A 29 -25.82 -30.35 -4.92
C GLY A 29 -25.28 -28.94 -4.67
N VAL A 30 -25.91 -28.18 -3.78
CA VAL A 30 -25.41 -26.86 -3.35
C VAL A 30 -24.10 -27.09 -2.58
N THR A 31 -22.97 -26.88 -3.24
CA THR A 31 -21.69 -26.79 -2.57
C THR A 31 -21.77 -25.62 -1.57
N PRO A 32 -21.57 -25.86 -0.26
CA PRO A 32 -21.57 -24.77 0.70
C PRO A 32 -20.45 -23.81 0.30
N LYS A 33 -20.74 -22.50 0.27
CA LYS A 33 -19.72 -21.48 0.00
C LYS A 33 -18.66 -21.58 1.08
N VAL A 34 -17.52 -22.20 0.73
CA VAL A 34 -16.39 -22.35 1.64
C VAL A 34 -15.96 -20.95 2.06
N ASN A 35 -15.99 -20.71 3.37
CA ASN A 35 -15.56 -19.46 3.95
C ASN A 35 -14.09 -19.21 3.55
N GLN A 36 -13.79 -18.02 3.03
CA GLN A 36 -12.45 -17.69 2.55
C GLN A 36 -11.40 -17.86 3.68
N PHE A 37 -11.76 -17.54 4.93
CA PHE A 37 -10.88 -17.76 6.08
C PHE A 37 -10.53 -19.24 6.31
N ASP A 38 -11.47 -20.15 6.13
CA ASP A 38 -11.28 -21.58 6.41
C ASP A 38 -10.50 -22.30 5.29
N SER A 39 -10.27 -21.64 4.15
CA SER A 39 -9.34 -22.07 3.10
C SER A 39 -7.87 -21.71 3.36
N LEU A 40 -7.59 -20.84 4.35
CA LEU A 40 -6.23 -20.47 4.75
C LEU A 40 -5.53 -21.64 5.48
N LYS A 41 -4.20 -21.71 5.43
CA LYS A 41 -3.39 -22.71 6.17
C LYS A 41 -3.77 -22.68 7.66
N PRO A 42 -3.83 -23.83 8.37
CA PRO A 42 -4.21 -23.87 9.79
C PRO A 42 -3.37 -22.96 10.70
N ILE A 43 -2.08 -22.77 10.40
CA ILE A 43 -1.20 -21.83 11.12
C ILE A 43 -1.63 -20.37 10.94
N THR A 44 -2.09 -19.98 9.75
CA THR A 44 -2.66 -18.65 9.47
C THR A 44 -3.93 -18.44 10.26
N GLN A 45 -4.85 -19.42 10.20
CA GLN A 45 -6.12 -19.37 10.93
C GLN A 45 -5.89 -19.23 12.44
N GLN A 46 -5.00 -20.05 13.01
CA GLN A 46 -4.66 -20.00 14.45
C GLN A 46 -4.04 -18.66 14.84
N ALA A 47 -3.11 -18.13 14.03
CA ALA A 47 -2.40 -16.91 14.33
C ALA A 47 -3.29 -15.65 14.19
N LEU A 48 -4.23 -15.62 13.23
CA LEU A 48 -5.20 -14.53 13.10
C LEU A 48 -6.27 -14.58 14.21
N ARG A 49 -6.76 -15.78 14.59
CA ARG A 49 -7.70 -15.98 15.71
C ARG A 49 -7.15 -15.54 17.09
N LYS A 50 -5.86 -15.18 17.21
CA LYS A 50 -5.31 -14.46 18.39
C LYS A 50 -5.76 -13.00 18.51
N TYR A 51 -6.29 -12.41 17.44
CA TYR A 51 -6.55 -10.96 17.33
C TYR A 51 -7.98 -10.62 16.91
N MET A 52 -8.61 -11.51 16.13
CA MET A 52 -10.00 -11.41 15.70
C MET A 52 -10.77 -12.64 16.18
N ALA A 53 -11.80 -12.44 17.00
CA ALA A 53 -12.66 -13.52 17.51
C ALA A 53 -13.58 -14.08 16.40
N ASP A 54 -14.16 -13.19 15.59
CA ASP A 54 -14.87 -13.51 14.35
C ASP A 54 -14.14 -12.84 13.16
N PRO A 55 -13.43 -13.62 12.32
CA PRO A 55 -12.78 -13.10 11.12
C PRO A 55 -13.76 -12.52 10.08
N GLU A 56 -14.97 -13.04 9.98
CA GLU A 56 -15.97 -12.59 9.00
C GLU A 56 -16.72 -11.34 9.48
N ASP A 57 -16.91 -11.15 10.79
CA ASP A 57 -17.23 -9.84 11.37
C ASP A 57 -16.11 -8.83 11.14
N THR A 58 -14.87 -9.20 11.43
CA THR A 58 -13.69 -8.36 11.21
C THR A 58 -13.57 -7.92 9.74
N ARG A 59 -13.75 -8.85 8.79
CA ARG A 59 -13.77 -8.56 7.34
C ARG A 59 -14.89 -7.58 6.96
N ARG A 60 -16.10 -7.78 7.50
CA ARG A 60 -17.26 -6.88 7.26
C ARG A 60 -16.99 -5.47 7.81
N ARG A 61 -16.43 -5.36 9.02
CA ARG A 61 -16.14 -4.08 9.69
C ARG A 61 -14.98 -3.33 9.05
N LEU A 62 -13.90 -4.02 8.67
CA LEU A 62 -12.82 -3.45 7.85
C LEU A 62 -13.36 -2.93 6.50
N ALA A 63 -14.21 -3.70 5.82
CA ALA A 63 -14.85 -3.27 4.58
C ALA A 63 -15.76 -2.05 4.76
N ALA A 64 -16.53 -1.97 5.86
CA ALA A 64 -17.40 -0.82 6.15
C ALA A 64 -16.66 0.50 6.43
N MET A 65 -15.38 0.43 6.85
CA MET A 65 -14.55 1.63 7.03
C MET A 65 -13.95 2.16 5.71
N ILE A 66 -13.78 1.29 4.70
CA ILE A 66 -13.42 1.69 3.33
C ILE A 66 -14.60 2.51 2.74
N PRO A 67 -14.37 3.61 2.01
CA PRO A 67 -15.48 4.42 1.49
C PRO A 67 -16.38 3.64 0.53
N ASN A 68 -17.69 3.88 0.63
CA ASN A 68 -18.70 3.38 -0.32
C ASN A 68 -18.26 3.66 -1.76
N ILE A 69 -17.91 2.60 -2.49
CA ILE A 69 -18.02 2.55 -3.94
C ILE A 69 -19.53 2.65 -4.28
N PRO A 70 -19.95 3.33 -5.37
CA PRO A 70 -21.37 3.50 -5.67
C PRO A 70 -22.16 2.20 -5.66
N GLN A 71 -23.29 2.21 -4.94
CA GLN A 71 -24.14 1.05 -4.62
C GLN A 71 -25.02 0.60 -5.81
N ASP A 72 -24.48 0.57 -7.04
CA ASP A 72 -25.12 -0.15 -8.14
C ASP A 72 -24.78 -1.63 -8.03
N GLN A 73 -25.72 -2.43 -7.53
CA GLN A 73 -25.57 -3.89 -7.45
C GLN A 73 -25.28 -4.49 -8.83
N ALA A 74 -25.85 -3.95 -9.91
CA ALA A 74 -25.54 -4.41 -11.26
C ALA A 74 -24.11 -4.02 -11.71
N ALA A 75 -23.51 -2.96 -11.18
CA ALA A 75 -22.07 -2.69 -11.37
C ALA A 75 -21.22 -3.70 -10.60
N LEU A 76 -21.62 -4.05 -9.37
CA LEU A 76 -20.99 -5.08 -8.55
C LEU A 76 -21.06 -6.46 -9.25
N ASP A 77 -22.21 -6.83 -9.81
CA ASP A 77 -22.38 -8.08 -10.55
C ASP A 77 -21.64 -8.07 -11.89
N ARG A 78 -21.62 -6.94 -12.62
CA ARG A 78 -20.77 -6.76 -13.82
C ARG A 78 -19.27 -6.76 -13.49
N ILE A 79 -18.88 -6.37 -12.28
CA ILE A 79 -17.51 -6.49 -11.76
C ILE A 79 -17.21 -7.94 -11.42
N HIS A 80 -18.09 -8.66 -10.71
CA HIS A 80 -17.92 -10.10 -10.45
C HIS A 80 -17.87 -10.93 -11.75
N GLN A 81 -18.70 -10.61 -12.74
CA GLN A 81 -18.71 -11.27 -14.05
C GLN A 81 -17.42 -11.02 -14.85
N LYS A 82 -16.78 -9.85 -14.67
CA LYS A 82 -15.46 -9.56 -15.25
C LYS A 82 -14.31 -10.15 -14.44
N LEU A 83 -14.41 -10.17 -13.11
CA LEU A 83 -13.41 -10.76 -12.22
C LEU A 83 -13.37 -12.29 -12.31
N GLY A 84 -14.52 -12.95 -12.53
CA GLY A 84 -14.59 -14.38 -12.82
C GLY A 84 -13.91 -14.81 -14.13
N GLY A 85 -13.62 -13.85 -15.03
CA GLY A 85 -12.78 -14.04 -16.21
C GLY A 85 -11.35 -13.48 -16.07
N LEU A 86 -11.00 -12.84 -14.95
CA LEU A 86 -9.66 -12.34 -14.66
C LEU A 86 -8.94 -13.32 -13.75
N THR A 87 -8.26 -14.29 -14.35
CA THR A 87 -7.20 -15.02 -13.67
C THR A 87 -6.15 -14.04 -13.17
N VAL A 88 -6.02 -13.91 -11.85
CA VAL A 88 -4.82 -13.34 -11.24
C VAL A 88 -3.65 -14.21 -11.70
N ASP A 89 -2.68 -13.64 -12.41
CA ASP A 89 -1.55 -14.40 -12.92
C ASP A 89 -0.68 -14.89 -11.74
N LEU A 90 -0.91 -16.15 -11.36
CA LEU A 90 -0.21 -16.82 -10.27
C LEU A 90 1.28 -17.04 -10.57
N SER A 91 1.75 -16.83 -11.80
CA SER A 91 3.18 -16.89 -12.15
C SER A 91 3.95 -15.62 -11.74
N VAL A 92 3.27 -14.48 -11.58
CA VAL A 92 3.93 -13.21 -11.21
C VAL A 92 4.40 -13.25 -9.76
N SER A 93 5.72 -13.25 -9.56
CA SER A 93 6.35 -13.09 -8.25
C SER A 93 6.37 -11.61 -7.84
N SER A 94 5.39 -11.19 -7.04
CA SER A 94 5.39 -9.85 -6.43
C SER A 94 6.12 -9.85 -5.09
N ILE A 95 6.81 -8.74 -4.80
CA ILE A 95 7.43 -8.45 -3.50
C ILE A 95 6.63 -7.42 -2.67
N ASN A 96 5.45 -7.01 -3.15
CA ASN A 96 4.56 -6.10 -2.44
C ASN A 96 3.65 -6.91 -1.49
N PRO A 97 3.72 -6.70 -0.15
CA PRO A 97 2.88 -7.38 0.84
C PRO A 97 1.40 -7.46 0.45
N SER A 98 0.78 -6.34 0.05
CA SER A 98 -0.65 -6.31 -0.30
C SER A 98 -1.00 -7.21 -1.49
N VAL A 99 -0.07 -7.41 -2.44
CA VAL A 99 -0.28 -8.30 -3.60
C VAL A 99 -0.08 -9.76 -3.22
N VAL A 100 0.90 -10.07 -2.37
CA VAL A 100 1.06 -11.43 -1.81
C VAL A 100 -0.16 -11.79 -0.97
N ASN A 101 -0.66 -10.85 -0.15
CA ASN A 101 -1.81 -11.04 0.73
C ASN A 101 -3.12 -11.18 -0.04
N ALA A 102 -3.27 -10.52 -1.19
CA ALA A 102 -4.40 -10.74 -2.09
C ALA A 102 -4.33 -12.14 -2.74
N LYS A 103 -3.16 -12.54 -3.24
CA LYS A 103 -2.91 -13.86 -3.85
C LYS A 103 -3.10 -15.02 -2.86
N ALA A 104 -2.67 -14.84 -1.61
CA ALA A 104 -2.81 -15.81 -0.53
C ALA A 104 -4.17 -15.74 0.19
N GLY A 105 -5.13 -14.97 -0.33
CA GLY A 105 -6.50 -14.89 0.20
C GLY A 105 -6.68 -14.19 1.54
N VAL A 106 -5.61 -13.74 2.21
CA VAL A 106 -5.64 -13.18 3.57
C VAL A 106 -5.96 -11.67 3.62
N SER A 107 -5.76 -10.93 2.52
CA SER A 107 -5.95 -9.46 2.47
C SER A 107 -7.30 -8.92 2.99
N PRO A 108 -8.46 -9.60 2.86
CA PRO A 108 -9.73 -9.08 3.39
C PRO A 108 -9.77 -8.96 4.92
N TYR A 109 -8.90 -9.70 5.63
CA TYR A 109 -8.81 -9.73 7.09
C TYR A 109 -7.76 -8.73 7.64
N LEU A 110 -7.16 -7.91 6.76
CA LEU A 110 -6.02 -7.04 7.07
C LEU A 110 -6.32 -5.58 6.73
N LEU A 111 -6.07 -4.67 7.69
CA LEU A 111 -6.11 -3.23 7.44
C LEU A 111 -4.98 -2.86 6.47
N GLN A 112 -5.32 -2.06 5.44
CA GLN A 112 -4.41 -1.68 4.34
C GLN A 112 -3.80 -2.87 3.56
N GLY A 113 -4.31 -4.08 3.80
CA GLY A 113 -3.88 -5.31 3.16
C GLY A 113 -2.71 -6.02 3.83
N ASP A 114 -2.05 -5.46 4.86
CA ASP A 114 -0.88 -6.05 5.54
C ASP A 114 -0.83 -5.88 7.07
N ILE A 115 -1.68 -5.03 7.67
CA ILE A 115 -1.73 -4.81 9.13
C ILE A 115 -2.85 -5.65 9.76
N VAL A 116 -2.52 -6.45 10.77
CA VAL A 116 -3.53 -7.07 11.64
C VAL A 116 -3.98 -6.07 12.70
N VAL A 117 -5.29 -5.93 12.85
CA VAL A 117 -5.94 -5.10 13.88
C VAL A 117 -6.67 -6.02 14.84
N THR A 118 -6.47 -5.83 16.15
CA THR A 118 -7.22 -6.57 17.18
C THR A 118 -8.64 -6.02 17.34
N ASP A 119 -9.61 -6.85 17.73
CA ASP A 119 -11.00 -6.42 17.97
C ASP A 119 -11.16 -5.12 18.79
N ASP A 120 -10.37 -4.93 19.86
CA ASP A 120 -10.37 -3.69 20.65
C ASP A 120 -9.92 -2.46 19.84
N GLN A 121 -8.81 -2.60 19.10
CA GLN A 121 -8.30 -1.54 18.23
C GLN A 121 -9.30 -1.23 17.10
N LEU A 122 -9.94 -2.26 16.53
CA LEU A 122 -10.97 -2.12 15.49
C LEU A 122 -12.19 -1.38 16.04
N LYS A 123 -12.71 -1.78 17.21
CA LYS A 123 -13.80 -1.09 17.91
C LYS A 123 -13.45 0.36 18.22
N GLN A 124 -12.24 0.63 18.70
CA GLN A 124 -11.78 2.00 19.00
C GLN A 124 -11.68 2.85 17.73
N MET A 125 -11.28 2.28 16.58
CA MET A 125 -11.34 2.96 15.28
C MET A 125 -12.78 3.27 14.85
N GLU A 126 -13.71 2.33 15.04
CA GLU A 126 -15.14 2.52 14.75
C GLU A 126 -15.79 3.56 15.66
N ASP A 127 -15.44 3.57 16.95
CA ASP A 127 -15.99 4.53 17.91
C ASP A 127 -15.40 5.93 17.72
N GLU A 128 -14.12 6.07 17.35
CA GLU A 128 -13.59 7.34 16.83
C GLU A 128 -14.33 7.78 15.56
N TYR A 129 -14.56 6.88 14.60
CA TYR A 129 -15.27 7.19 13.35
C TYR A 129 -16.69 7.72 13.60
N LYS A 130 -17.44 7.08 14.51
CA LYS A 130 -18.78 7.53 14.94
C LYS A 130 -18.72 8.90 15.63
N ARG A 131 -17.73 9.12 16.49
CA ARG A 131 -17.61 10.33 17.34
C ARG A 131 -17.39 11.64 16.55
N PHE A 132 -16.93 11.56 15.30
CA PHE A 132 -16.87 12.70 14.38
C PHE A 132 -18.08 12.78 13.42
N GLY A 133 -19.21 12.18 13.81
CA GLY A 133 -20.48 12.22 13.05
C GLY A 133 -20.43 11.47 11.73
N GLY A 134 -19.64 10.38 11.65
CA GLY A 134 -19.35 9.67 10.40
C GLY A 134 -18.46 10.45 9.42
N ARG A 135 -18.10 11.70 9.74
CA ARG A 135 -17.18 12.52 8.95
C ARG A 135 -15.76 12.02 9.19
N LYS A 136 -15.24 11.26 8.23
CA LYS A 136 -13.99 10.47 8.37
C LYS A 136 -12.85 11.29 9.01
N LYS A 137 -12.55 10.99 10.28
CA LYS A 137 -11.32 11.48 10.93
C LYS A 137 -10.14 10.92 10.12
N ARG A 138 -9.19 11.78 9.77
CA ARG A 138 -8.15 11.47 8.76
C ARG A 138 -7.36 10.21 9.14
N GLN A 139 -6.95 10.11 10.39
CA GLN A 139 -6.66 8.85 11.04
C GLN A 139 -7.66 8.64 12.16
N ALA A 140 -8.20 7.43 12.30
CA ALA A 140 -8.44 6.92 13.64
C ALA A 140 -7.06 6.67 14.29
N ALA A 141 -6.87 7.14 15.51
CA ALA A 141 -5.60 6.99 16.22
C ALA A 141 -5.51 5.57 16.78
N ILE A 142 -5.05 4.61 15.96
CA ILE A 142 -4.82 3.23 16.40
C ILE A 142 -3.92 3.27 17.65
N PRO A 143 -4.38 2.81 18.82
CA PRO A 143 -3.56 2.88 20.02
C PRO A 143 -2.44 1.85 19.93
N ILE A 144 -1.22 2.36 19.84
CA ILE A 144 0.01 1.57 19.70
C ILE A 144 0.74 1.55 21.04
N LYS A 145 0.67 0.42 21.74
CA LYS A 145 1.56 0.15 22.87
C LYS A 145 2.97 -0.07 22.33
N LYS A 146 3.91 0.78 22.74
CA LYS A 146 5.33 0.66 22.36
C LYS A 146 5.97 -0.54 23.04
N TRP A 147 7.04 -1.06 22.44
CA TRP A 147 7.90 -2.06 23.06
C TRP A 147 8.72 -1.42 24.20
N PRO A 148 8.81 -2.05 25.39
CA PRO A 148 9.55 -1.50 26.52
C PRO A 148 11.06 -1.46 26.23
N GLN A 149 11.77 -0.48 26.81
CA GLN A 149 13.23 -0.35 26.70
C GLN A 149 13.74 -0.36 25.23
N ASN A 150 12.90 0.05 24.28
CA ASN A 150 13.07 -0.08 22.83
C ASN A 150 13.48 -1.50 22.36
N THR A 151 13.26 -2.53 23.17
CA THR A 151 13.78 -3.88 22.94
C THR A 151 12.66 -4.81 22.50
N ILE A 152 12.88 -5.49 21.38
CA ILE A 152 11.93 -6.40 20.74
C ILE A 152 12.54 -7.80 20.77
N HIS A 153 11.96 -8.68 21.58
CA HIS A 153 12.32 -10.09 21.57
C HIS A 153 11.67 -10.78 20.37
N TYR A 154 12.39 -11.71 19.72
CA TYR A 154 11.85 -12.45 18.59
C TYR A 154 12.41 -13.88 18.50
N TYR A 155 11.68 -14.78 17.85
CA TYR A 155 12.21 -16.07 17.44
C TYR A 155 11.52 -16.60 16.17
N PHE A 156 12.04 -17.67 15.61
CA PHE A 156 11.55 -18.29 14.38
C PHE A 156 10.84 -19.60 14.66
N HIS A 157 9.70 -19.82 14.00
CA HIS A 157 8.93 -21.06 14.08
C HIS A 157 8.49 -21.50 12.68
N ASN A 158 9.03 -22.62 12.20
CA ASN A 158 8.79 -23.19 10.86
C ASN A 158 9.12 -22.22 9.68
N VAL A 159 10.11 -21.34 9.88
CA VAL A 159 10.61 -20.35 8.92
C VAL A 159 11.92 -20.84 8.29
N SER A 160 12.05 -20.75 6.95
CA SER A 160 13.20 -21.29 6.21
C SER A 160 14.52 -20.59 6.61
N ALA A 161 15.66 -21.28 6.53
CA ALA A 161 16.96 -20.71 6.93
C ALA A 161 17.30 -19.40 6.16
N LYS A 162 16.92 -19.33 4.88
CA LYS A 162 17.00 -18.12 4.03
C LYS A 162 16.13 -16.99 4.59
N SER A 163 14.88 -17.28 4.91
CA SER A 163 13.95 -16.34 5.54
C SER A 163 14.47 -15.83 6.90
N GLN A 164 15.05 -16.72 7.73
CA GLN A 164 15.67 -16.36 9.01
C GLN A 164 16.86 -15.41 8.82
N GLN A 165 17.70 -15.67 7.80
CA GLN A 165 18.83 -14.81 7.45
C GLN A 165 18.38 -13.42 6.96
N ALA A 166 17.36 -13.39 6.10
CA ALA A 166 16.75 -12.16 5.59
C ALA A 166 16.18 -11.28 6.70
N VAL A 167 15.45 -11.87 7.65
CA VAL A 167 14.99 -11.17 8.86
C VAL A 167 16.19 -10.65 9.66
N ALA A 168 17.19 -11.47 9.95
CA ALA A 168 18.34 -11.07 10.76
C ALA A 168 19.09 -9.84 10.19
N ALA A 169 19.22 -9.72 8.86
CA ALA A 169 19.79 -8.53 8.25
C ALA A 169 18.85 -7.32 8.25
N GLY A 170 17.55 -7.52 7.97
CA GLY A 170 16.55 -6.44 8.05
C GLY A 170 16.48 -5.82 9.45
N LEU A 171 16.49 -6.66 10.49
CA LEU A 171 16.60 -6.22 11.88
C LEU A 171 17.90 -5.45 12.12
N LYS A 172 19.05 -5.94 11.63
CA LYS A 172 20.35 -5.25 11.75
C LYS A 172 20.35 -3.86 11.11
N VAL A 173 19.72 -3.67 9.94
CA VAL A 173 19.58 -2.34 9.31
C VAL A 173 18.78 -1.39 10.22
N ILE A 174 17.67 -1.87 10.81
CA ILE A 174 16.87 -1.07 11.75
C ILE A 174 17.70 -0.69 13.00
N GLN A 175 18.52 -1.59 13.54
CA GLN A 175 19.43 -1.28 14.67
C GLN A 175 20.55 -0.30 14.30
N GLN A 176 20.94 -0.23 13.03
CA GLN A 176 21.95 0.73 12.55
C GLN A 176 21.38 2.13 12.31
N GLN A 177 20.06 2.27 12.18
CA GLN A 177 19.38 3.53 11.88
C GLN A 177 18.48 4.05 13.03
N THR A 178 18.28 3.27 14.08
CA THR A 178 17.36 3.59 15.18
C THR A 178 17.91 3.14 16.54
N CYS A 179 17.30 3.61 17.63
CA CYS A 179 17.57 3.13 18.99
C CYS A 179 16.77 1.86 19.37
N ILE A 180 16.25 1.12 18.39
CA ILE A 180 15.55 -0.16 18.61
C ILE A 180 16.58 -1.29 18.72
N ASN A 181 16.36 -2.20 19.66
CA ASN A 181 17.19 -3.38 19.87
C ASN A 181 16.39 -4.66 19.58
N PHE A 182 17.00 -5.66 18.91
CA PHE A 182 16.37 -6.96 18.65
C PHE A 182 17.16 -8.08 19.33
N VAL A 183 16.46 -8.89 20.14
CA VAL A 183 17.06 -9.96 20.94
C VAL A 183 16.39 -11.29 20.61
N LYS A 184 17.15 -12.27 20.13
CA LYS A 184 16.59 -13.59 19.81
C LYS A 184 16.24 -14.33 21.12
N SER A 185 14.95 -14.54 21.38
CA SER A 185 14.45 -15.28 22.54
C SER A 185 13.06 -15.88 22.27
N SER A 186 12.93 -17.18 22.50
CA SER A 186 11.65 -17.91 22.50
C SER A 186 10.96 -17.93 23.87
N THR A 187 11.61 -17.45 24.93
CA THR A 187 11.12 -17.52 26.31
C THR A 187 10.70 -16.17 26.90
N ALA A 188 11.18 -15.05 26.34
CA ALA A 188 10.80 -13.71 26.78
C ALA A 188 9.27 -13.51 26.75
N ALA A 189 8.72 -12.92 27.81
CA ALA A 189 7.27 -12.84 28.02
C ALA A 189 6.54 -12.07 26.89
N ASN A 190 7.11 -10.95 26.45
CA ASN A 190 6.64 -10.20 25.28
C ASN A 190 7.60 -10.47 24.11
N ARG A 191 7.15 -11.15 23.06
CA ARG A 191 8.00 -11.57 21.93
C ARG A 191 7.24 -11.69 20.62
N ILE A 192 7.96 -11.55 19.51
CA ILE A 192 7.46 -11.84 18.15
C ILE A 192 7.82 -13.28 17.77
N ARG A 193 6.81 -14.11 17.46
CA ARG A 193 7.00 -15.38 16.78
C ARG A 193 6.90 -15.15 15.27
N VAL A 194 8.02 -15.24 14.58
CA VAL A 194 8.05 -15.16 13.12
C VAL A 194 7.65 -16.52 12.55
N ILE A 195 6.61 -16.55 11.72
CA ILE A 195 6.00 -17.77 11.15
C ILE A 195 5.94 -17.73 9.63
N ASN A 196 5.88 -18.90 9.00
CA ASN A 196 5.61 -19.09 7.58
C ASN A 196 4.13 -19.46 7.38
N ALA A 197 3.25 -18.45 7.34
CA ALA A 197 1.81 -18.62 7.14
C ALA A 197 1.40 -18.19 5.71
N ASP A 198 0.13 -17.84 5.49
CA ASP A 198 -0.33 -17.18 4.26
C ASP A 198 -0.05 -15.68 4.35
N GLY A 199 0.65 -15.13 3.36
CA GLY A 199 0.91 -13.70 3.28
C GLY A 199 1.98 -13.12 4.22
N CYS A 200 2.17 -11.81 4.10
CA CYS A 200 3.14 -10.96 4.78
C CYS A 200 2.38 -9.97 5.66
N TRP A 201 2.33 -10.19 6.97
CA TRP A 201 1.53 -9.34 7.85
C TRP A 201 2.02 -9.34 9.30
N SER A 202 1.66 -8.28 10.03
CA SER A 202 1.98 -8.11 11.46
C SER A 202 0.86 -7.35 12.17
N PRO A 203 0.57 -7.64 13.45
CA PRO A 203 -0.12 -6.68 14.30
C PRO A 203 0.73 -5.42 14.51
N ILE A 204 0.08 -4.28 14.72
CA ILE A 204 0.77 -3.00 14.95
C ILE A 204 1.06 -2.75 16.44
N GLY A 205 2.33 -2.55 16.77
CA GLY A 205 2.82 -2.37 18.14
C GLY A 205 2.97 -3.68 18.93
N MET A 206 3.32 -3.54 20.21
CA MET A 206 3.34 -4.67 21.15
C MET A 206 1.90 -4.99 21.59
N LYS A 207 1.44 -6.23 21.38
CA LYS A 207 0.16 -6.72 21.91
C LYS A 207 0.31 -7.11 23.39
N GLY A 208 1.44 -7.72 23.72
CA GLY A 208 1.69 -8.41 24.99
C GLY A 208 1.65 -9.92 24.77
N GLY A 209 2.47 -10.67 25.50
CA GLY A 209 2.63 -12.10 25.25
C GLY A 209 3.37 -12.41 23.95
N GLU A 210 3.08 -13.57 23.36
CA GLU A 210 3.62 -13.99 22.06
C GLU A 210 2.70 -13.58 20.90
N GLN A 211 3.16 -12.60 20.12
CA GLN A 211 2.48 -12.14 18.91
C GLN A 211 3.12 -12.72 17.65
N ASP A 212 2.31 -13.23 16.73
CA ASP A 212 2.74 -13.71 15.42
C ASP A 212 3.02 -12.59 14.42
N LEU A 213 4.05 -12.79 13.60
CA LEU A 213 4.35 -12.02 12.38
C LEU A 213 4.58 -13.02 11.23
N SER A 214 3.80 -12.90 10.16
CA SER A 214 3.89 -13.82 9.02
C SER A 214 4.86 -13.33 7.95
N LEU A 215 5.72 -14.26 7.51
CA LEU A 215 6.51 -14.15 6.29
C LEU A 215 6.35 -15.45 5.48
N GLU A 216 5.41 -15.47 4.54
CA GLU A 216 5.30 -16.54 3.54
C GLU A 216 6.56 -16.66 2.67
N SER A 217 7.17 -17.84 2.65
CA SER A 217 8.48 -18.11 2.05
C SER A 217 8.58 -17.82 0.53
N ASN A 218 7.44 -17.71 -0.16
CA ASN A 218 7.35 -17.51 -1.61
C ASN A 218 6.85 -16.11 -2.03
N GLY A 219 6.71 -15.16 -1.09
CA GLY A 219 6.34 -13.77 -1.40
C GLY A 219 6.87 -12.73 -0.41
N CYS A 220 7.02 -13.12 0.86
CA CYS A 220 7.46 -12.26 1.96
C CYS A 220 8.93 -12.44 2.31
N ASP A 221 9.55 -13.49 1.76
CA ASP A 221 10.99 -13.62 1.67
C ASP A 221 11.56 -12.43 0.90
N LEU A 222 11.90 -11.39 1.66
CA LEU A 222 12.96 -10.48 1.30
C LEU A 222 14.16 -11.33 0.90
N GLN A 223 14.43 -11.44 -0.41
CA GLN A 223 15.72 -12.00 -0.85
C GLN A 223 16.89 -11.12 -0.41
N GLY A 224 16.60 -9.98 0.26
CA GLY A 224 17.38 -9.27 1.28
C GLY A 224 18.66 -9.93 1.79
N THR A 225 18.63 -11.23 2.12
CA THR A 225 19.85 -11.96 2.49
C THR A 225 19.74 -13.46 2.16
N ALA A 226 20.78 -14.13 1.64
CA ALA A 226 22.00 -13.60 1.01
C ALA A 226 21.95 -13.82 -0.51
N ALA A 227 22.49 -12.87 -1.27
CA ALA A 227 23.07 -13.23 -2.56
C ALA A 227 24.29 -14.13 -2.31
N THR A 228 24.58 -15.01 -3.26
CA THR A 228 25.87 -15.69 -3.42
C THR A 228 26.98 -14.74 -3.90
N CYS A 229 26.96 -13.47 -3.46
CA CYS A 229 28.02 -12.51 -3.72
C CYS A 229 29.22 -12.80 -2.81
N THR A 230 30.30 -13.29 -3.40
CA THR A 230 31.63 -13.27 -2.76
C THR A 230 32.03 -11.84 -2.38
N ALA A 231 32.99 -11.68 -1.46
CA ALA A 231 33.51 -10.37 -1.10
C ALA A 231 34.06 -9.58 -2.30
N ALA A 232 34.61 -10.26 -3.31
CA ALA A 232 35.06 -9.66 -4.57
C ALA A 232 33.91 -9.13 -5.44
N GLN A 233 32.79 -9.85 -5.52
CA GLN A 233 31.61 -9.39 -6.25
C GLN A 233 30.84 -8.28 -5.51
N ASN A 234 30.93 -8.25 -4.17
CA ASN A 234 30.12 -7.38 -3.31
C ASN A 234 30.72 -5.97 -3.11
N GLN A 235 31.34 -5.39 -4.14
CA GLN A 235 32.05 -4.10 -4.05
C GLN A 235 31.19 -2.87 -4.43
N ILE A 236 29.93 -3.06 -4.86
CA ILE A 236 29.10 -1.93 -5.27
C ILE A 236 28.77 -0.96 -4.13
N LYS A 237 29.00 0.34 -4.35
CA LYS A 237 28.57 1.42 -3.45
C LYS A 237 27.21 1.95 -3.88
N CYS A 238 26.17 1.60 -3.13
CA CYS A 238 24.86 2.19 -3.30
C CYS A 238 24.83 3.62 -2.74
N LEU A 239 24.15 4.52 -3.43
CA LEU A 239 23.93 5.92 -3.04
C LEU A 239 22.45 6.14 -2.71
N ASN A 240 22.11 7.31 -2.16
CA ASN A 240 20.71 7.70 -1.88
C ASN A 240 19.91 6.66 -1.07
N ALA A 241 20.53 6.09 -0.02
CA ALA A 241 19.98 5.00 0.79
C ALA A 241 19.54 3.75 0.01
N GLY A 242 20.11 3.52 -1.16
CA GLY A 242 20.03 2.23 -1.86
C GLY A 242 20.64 1.11 -1.02
N MET A 243 19.96 -0.04 -0.98
CA MET A 243 20.49 -1.28 -0.41
C MET A 243 21.15 -2.11 -1.50
N LYS A 244 22.21 -2.86 -1.18
CA LYS A 244 22.88 -3.75 -2.15
C LYS A 244 21.89 -4.82 -2.64
N ASN A 245 21.81 -5.05 -3.95
CA ASN A 245 20.83 -5.98 -4.50
C ASN A 245 21.24 -7.43 -4.19
N PRO A 246 20.46 -8.15 -3.39
CA PRO A 246 20.81 -9.47 -2.87
C PRO A 246 20.35 -10.61 -3.82
N ARG A 247 20.04 -10.28 -5.08
CA ARG A 247 20.05 -11.23 -6.21
C ARG A 247 21.15 -10.92 -7.24
N ASN A 248 21.73 -9.71 -7.24
CA ASN A 248 22.66 -9.25 -8.28
C ASN A 248 23.67 -8.25 -7.70
N CYS A 249 24.89 -8.75 -7.44
CA CYS A 249 26.00 -8.04 -6.81
C CYS A 249 26.40 -6.72 -7.49
N SER A 250 26.11 -6.58 -8.78
CA SER A 250 26.45 -5.42 -9.61
C SER A 250 25.34 -4.35 -9.63
N THR A 251 24.34 -4.45 -8.74
CA THR A 251 23.22 -3.50 -8.65
C THR A 251 22.77 -3.23 -7.21
N CYS A 252 21.89 -2.26 -7.04
CA CYS A 252 21.28 -1.86 -5.77
C CYS A 252 19.75 -1.86 -5.91
N ILE A 253 19.04 -2.17 -4.82
CA ILE A 253 17.60 -1.90 -4.65
C ILE A 253 17.49 -0.44 -4.22
N CYS A 254 16.77 0.37 -5.00
CA CYS A 254 16.71 1.82 -4.82
C CYS A 254 15.40 2.28 -4.20
N PRO A 255 15.42 3.27 -3.28
CA PRO A 255 14.21 3.94 -2.82
C PRO A 255 13.39 4.56 -3.96
N VAL A 256 12.08 4.67 -3.73
CA VAL A 256 11.15 5.26 -4.71
C VAL A 256 11.62 6.66 -5.08
N GLY A 257 11.90 6.84 -6.38
CA GLY A 257 12.45 8.06 -6.95
C GLY A 257 13.94 8.01 -7.33
N TYR A 258 14.63 6.89 -7.08
CA TYR A 258 16.01 6.62 -7.51
C TYR A 258 16.09 5.32 -8.32
N ALA A 259 17.09 5.22 -9.21
CA ALA A 259 17.30 4.09 -10.12
C ALA A 259 18.78 4.00 -10.56
N GLY A 260 19.07 3.05 -11.46
CA GLY A 260 20.42 2.74 -11.93
C GLY A 260 21.17 1.81 -10.97
N ALA A 261 22.29 1.25 -11.43
CA ALA A 261 23.03 0.22 -10.69
C ALA A 261 23.41 0.65 -9.26
N THR A 262 23.76 1.92 -9.04
CA THR A 262 24.15 2.47 -7.73
C THR A 262 23.10 3.40 -7.10
N CYS A 263 21.86 3.41 -7.61
CA CYS A 263 20.80 4.35 -7.20
C CYS A 263 21.15 5.85 -7.41
N ASN A 264 22.00 6.13 -8.40
CA ASN A 264 22.48 7.47 -8.76
C ASN A 264 21.78 8.08 -9.99
N GLN A 265 20.77 7.42 -10.55
CA GLN A 265 20.01 7.86 -11.71
C GLN A 265 18.54 8.13 -11.36
N ARG A 266 17.87 8.97 -12.16
CA ARG A 266 16.42 9.19 -12.09
C ARG A 266 15.69 8.03 -12.79
N PRO A 267 14.63 7.43 -12.22
CA PRO A 267 13.83 6.39 -12.87
C PRO A 267 13.31 6.81 -14.25
N ASN A 268 13.38 5.92 -15.24
CA ASN A 268 12.82 6.17 -16.58
C ASN A 268 11.30 5.91 -16.64
N ASN A 269 10.55 6.64 -15.81
CA ASN A 269 9.11 6.48 -15.63
C ASN A 269 8.30 7.69 -16.16
N GLY A 270 8.80 8.40 -17.18
CA GLY A 270 8.07 9.50 -17.82
C GLY A 270 8.08 10.85 -17.08
N GLY A 271 8.87 10.99 -16.01
CA GLY A 271 9.27 12.29 -15.47
C GLY A 271 10.55 12.85 -16.12
N LYS A 272 11.10 13.94 -15.58
CA LYS A 272 12.29 14.64 -16.13
C LYS A 272 13.24 15.15 -15.03
N THR A 273 14.51 15.37 -15.40
CA THR A 273 15.45 16.15 -14.59
C THR A 273 15.33 17.63 -14.99
N ILE A 274 15.35 18.54 -14.01
CA ILE A 274 15.05 19.97 -14.16
C ILE A 274 16.12 20.77 -13.42
N ILE A 275 16.61 21.85 -14.05
CA ILE A 275 17.43 22.87 -13.41
C ILE A 275 16.55 24.12 -13.27
N PRO A 276 16.18 24.53 -12.03
CA PRO A 276 15.29 25.67 -11.81
C PRO A 276 16.04 27.01 -11.90
N THR A 277 15.34 28.05 -12.33
CA THR A 277 15.82 29.45 -12.40
C THR A 277 15.31 30.25 -11.20
N ALA A 278 15.81 31.48 -11.00
CA ALA A 278 15.36 32.35 -9.89
C ALA A 278 13.88 32.78 -9.98
N ASN A 279 13.30 32.76 -11.19
CA ASN A 279 11.91 33.13 -11.43
C ASN A 279 10.96 31.95 -11.20
N TRP A 280 9.70 32.22 -10.85
CA TRP A 280 8.68 31.19 -10.71
C TRP A 280 8.34 30.57 -12.07
N GLN A 281 8.77 29.33 -12.27
CA GLN A 281 8.40 28.49 -13.42
C GLN A 281 7.19 27.64 -13.06
N THR A 282 6.28 27.43 -14.02
CA THR A 282 5.10 26.56 -13.84
C THR A 282 5.28 25.27 -14.62
N MET A 283 4.83 24.13 -14.07
CA MET A 283 4.68 22.90 -14.84
C MET A 283 3.44 22.10 -14.42
N THR A 284 2.89 21.36 -15.39
CA THR A 284 1.77 20.45 -15.20
C THR A 284 2.26 19.01 -15.24
N ILE A 285 1.83 18.20 -14.28
CA ILE A 285 2.24 16.80 -14.09
C ILE A 285 0.99 15.93 -14.12
N THR A 286 0.80 15.20 -15.22
CA THR A 286 -0.27 14.21 -15.38
C THR A 286 0.28 12.80 -15.21
N VAL A 287 -0.25 12.03 -14.26
CA VAL A 287 0.17 10.67 -13.90
C VAL A 287 -1.03 9.72 -13.84
N GLY A 288 -0.83 8.45 -14.18
CA GLY A 288 -1.91 7.49 -14.45
C GLY A 288 -2.15 7.31 -15.96
N ASN A 289 -3.33 6.81 -16.32
CA ASN A 289 -3.75 6.54 -17.70
C ASN A 289 -5.24 6.94 -17.89
N SER A 290 -5.48 7.90 -18.78
CA SER A 290 -6.82 8.46 -19.09
C SER A 290 -7.71 7.56 -19.94
N ALA A 291 -7.17 6.50 -20.54
CA ALA A 291 -7.95 5.45 -21.22
C ALA A 291 -8.36 4.29 -20.28
N SER A 292 -7.91 4.30 -19.02
CA SER A 292 -8.51 3.44 -17.98
C SER A 292 -9.89 3.99 -17.58
N SER A 293 -10.76 3.17 -16.97
CA SER A 293 -11.99 3.73 -16.38
C SER A 293 -11.68 4.44 -15.05
N ALA A 294 -12.57 5.34 -14.63
CA ALA A 294 -12.50 6.01 -13.31
C ALA A 294 -12.41 5.01 -12.13
N ASN A 295 -13.03 3.83 -12.31
CA ASN A 295 -13.18 2.81 -11.27
C ASN A 295 -12.16 1.66 -11.41
N THR A 296 -11.23 1.72 -12.38
CA THR A 296 -10.19 0.71 -12.55
C THR A 296 -9.04 0.98 -11.58
N TRP A 297 -9.09 0.30 -10.42
CA TRP A 297 -7.92 0.15 -9.54
C TRP A 297 -6.78 -0.58 -10.26
N ARG A 298 -5.54 -0.33 -9.84
CA ARG A 298 -4.35 -1.03 -10.33
C ARG A 298 -3.58 -1.60 -9.13
N PRO A 299 -3.07 -2.85 -9.20
CA PRO A 299 -2.32 -3.48 -8.11
C PRO A 299 -0.91 -2.88 -7.89
N SER A 300 -0.56 -1.81 -8.60
CA SER A 300 0.66 -1.04 -8.43
C SER A 300 0.46 0.42 -8.87
N TYR A 301 1.17 1.32 -8.19
CA TYR A 301 1.22 2.73 -8.54
C TYR A 301 1.84 2.96 -9.93
N MET A 302 1.17 3.72 -10.78
CA MET A 302 1.84 4.47 -11.84
C MET A 302 2.55 5.66 -11.20
N ILE A 303 3.86 5.76 -11.35
CA ILE A 303 4.70 6.82 -10.77
C ILE A 303 5.42 7.59 -11.88
N LYS A 304 5.46 8.92 -11.79
CA LYS A 304 6.36 9.80 -12.55
C LYS A 304 7.32 10.51 -11.60
N THR A 305 8.63 10.30 -11.78
CA THR A 305 9.67 10.88 -10.94
C THR A 305 10.37 12.03 -11.63
N TYR A 306 10.34 13.19 -11.01
CA TYR A 306 11.08 14.38 -11.39
C TYR A 306 12.24 14.61 -10.42
N TRP A 307 13.37 15.07 -10.94
CA TRP A 307 14.52 15.50 -10.14
C TRP A 307 14.76 16.99 -10.38
N PHE A 308 14.90 17.77 -9.32
CA PHE A 308 15.32 19.16 -9.39
C PHE A 308 16.77 19.25 -8.89
N THR A 309 17.69 19.53 -9.80
CA THR A 309 19.11 19.70 -9.48
C THR A 309 19.40 21.17 -9.24
N VAL A 310 19.87 21.52 -8.05
CA VAL A 310 20.20 22.90 -7.65
C VAL A 310 21.72 23.10 -7.54
N PRO A 311 22.27 24.29 -7.79
CA PRO A 311 23.67 24.60 -7.47
C PRO A 311 23.94 24.59 -5.96
N THR A 312 25.20 24.43 -5.59
CA THR A 312 25.66 24.55 -4.19
C THR A 312 25.31 25.93 -3.64
N GLY A 313 24.90 26.02 -2.37
CA GLY A 313 24.46 27.29 -1.75
C GLY A 313 23.08 27.80 -2.21
N ARG A 314 22.31 26.99 -2.96
CA ARG A 314 20.93 27.29 -3.36
C ARG A 314 19.96 26.22 -2.85
N LYS A 315 18.70 26.60 -2.69
CA LYS A 315 17.59 25.70 -2.35
C LYS A 315 16.49 25.83 -3.41
N LEU A 316 15.71 24.76 -3.60
CA LEU A 316 14.50 24.79 -4.42
C LEU A 316 13.35 25.29 -3.54
N GLU A 317 12.54 26.22 -4.04
CA GLU A 317 11.20 26.49 -3.50
C GLU A 317 10.14 25.94 -4.45
N MET A 318 9.09 25.34 -3.89
CA MET A 318 7.98 24.76 -4.64
C MET A 318 6.63 24.98 -3.95
N LYS A 319 5.58 25.15 -4.73
CA LYS A 319 4.18 25.19 -4.28
C LYS A 319 3.26 24.50 -5.29
N ILE A 320 2.20 23.86 -4.81
CA ILE A 320 1.16 23.31 -5.68
C ILE A 320 0.16 24.42 -5.99
N THR A 321 -0.14 24.69 -7.26
CA THR A 321 -1.07 25.75 -7.68
C THR A 321 -2.36 25.20 -8.30
N GLY A 322 -2.42 23.91 -8.64
CA GLY A 322 -3.64 23.25 -9.11
C GLY A 322 -3.63 21.74 -8.87
N MET A 323 -4.82 21.16 -8.73
CA MET A 323 -5.05 19.72 -8.58
C MET A 323 -6.32 19.33 -9.34
N GLN A 324 -6.30 18.22 -10.07
CA GLN A 324 -7.43 17.62 -10.77
C GLN A 324 -7.36 16.10 -10.60
N ASN A 325 -8.50 15.45 -10.32
CA ASN A 325 -8.60 14.02 -10.06
C ASN A 325 -7.57 13.52 -9.02
N SER A 326 -7.22 14.34 -8.02
CA SER A 326 -6.18 14.01 -7.03
C SER A 326 -6.66 13.08 -5.92
N HIS A 327 -7.93 12.65 -5.92
CA HIS A 327 -8.52 11.72 -4.96
C HIS A 327 -8.14 11.99 -3.49
N CYS A 328 -8.39 13.22 -3.00
CA CYS A 328 -8.10 13.63 -1.63
C CYS A 328 -8.63 12.62 -0.57
N ASN A 329 -7.72 11.79 -0.07
CA ASN A 329 -7.96 10.75 0.92
C ASN A 329 -6.84 10.74 1.97
N TYR A 330 -7.01 10.01 3.08
CA TYR A 330 -5.93 9.93 4.07
C TYR A 330 -4.69 9.20 3.52
N GLY A 331 -3.51 9.66 3.91
CA GLY A 331 -2.22 9.20 3.39
C GLY A 331 -1.99 9.54 1.91
N CYS A 332 -2.98 10.16 1.24
CA CYS A 332 -2.98 10.40 -0.20
C CYS A 332 -2.64 9.14 -1.00
N SER A 333 -3.17 7.98 -0.57
CA SER A 333 -2.79 6.67 -1.09
C SER A 333 -3.21 6.44 -2.54
N PHE A 334 -4.23 7.12 -3.07
CA PHE A 334 -4.74 6.83 -4.42
C PHE A 334 -4.09 7.69 -5.51
N ALA A 335 -3.81 8.96 -5.22
CA ALA A 335 -3.02 9.83 -6.07
C ALA A 335 -2.42 10.98 -5.26
N SER A 336 -1.18 11.39 -5.56
CA SER A 336 -0.54 12.53 -4.87
C SER A 336 0.73 13.01 -5.56
N LEU A 337 1.25 14.14 -5.08
CA LEU A 337 2.68 14.45 -5.14
C LEU A 337 3.36 14.11 -3.80
N GLU A 338 4.43 13.33 -3.82
CA GLU A 338 5.42 13.22 -2.75
C GLU A 338 6.60 14.14 -3.09
N PHE A 339 6.89 15.12 -2.23
CA PHE A 339 8.13 15.89 -2.28
C PHE A 339 9.11 15.28 -1.27
N LYS A 340 10.28 14.81 -1.70
CA LYS A 340 11.29 14.27 -0.77
C LYS A 340 12.14 15.40 -0.19
N TYR A 341 11.86 15.75 1.07
CA TYR A 341 12.49 16.85 1.82
C TYR A 341 12.81 16.52 3.29
N GLY A 342 12.48 15.34 3.81
CA GLY A 342 13.08 14.83 5.04
C GLY A 342 14.61 14.60 4.86
N PRO A 343 15.34 14.05 5.85
CA PRO A 343 16.76 13.73 5.68
C PRO A 343 17.01 12.33 5.07
N TYR A 344 16.08 11.39 5.24
CA TYR A 344 16.21 9.97 4.86
C TYR A 344 15.59 9.71 3.45
N PRO A 345 16.34 9.24 2.42
CA PRO A 345 15.76 9.01 1.08
C PRO A 345 14.91 7.75 0.94
N GLU A 346 15.13 6.75 1.81
CA GLU A 346 14.42 5.47 1.87
C GLU A 346 12.99 5.60 2.38
N LEU A 347 12.71 6.60 3.21
CA LEU A 347 11.37 6.83 3.76
C LEU A 347 10.42 7.44 2.73
N VAL A 348 9.13 7.34 3.03
CA VAL A 348 8.05 8.07 2.35
C VAL A 348 7.92 9.42 3.05
N ASP A 349 8.17 10.51 2.32
CA ASP A 349 7.92 11.87 2.81
C ASP A 349 6.43 12.24 2.67
N PRO A 350 5.94 13.33 3.28
CA PRO A 350 4.54 13.71 3.21
C PRO A 350 3.99 13.81 1.77
N LYS A 351 2.83 13.18 1.58
CA LYS A 351 2.11 13.07 0.31
C LYS A 351 1.01 14.13 0.25
N TYR A 352 0.85 14.78 -0.91
CA TYR A 352 -0.04 15.93 -1.10
C TYR A 352 -1.09 15.69 -2.20
N CYS A 353 -2.37 15.67 -1.80
CA CYS A 353 -3.50 15.37 -2.68
C CYS A 353 -4.75 16.25 -2.45
N CYS A 354 -4.77 17.04 -1.38
CA CYS A 354 -5.93 17.83 -0.94
C CYS A 354 -5.76 19.34 -1.21
N PRO A 355 -6.84 20.10 -1.50
CA PRO A 355 -6.77 21.53 -1.83
C PRO A 355 -6.12 22.42 -0.75
N GLU A 356 -6.14 22.01 0.53
CA GLU A 356 -5.51 22.72 1.63
C GLU A 356 -3.97 22.81 1.55
N HIS A 357 -3.34 22.10 0.61
CA HIS A 357 -1.90 22.20 0.33
C HIS A 357 -1.57 23.17 -0.81
N LEU A 358 -2.59 23.75 -1.46
CA LEU A 358 -2.41 24.72 -2.52
C LEU A 358 -1.76 26.01 -2.00
N ASN A 359 -0.92 26.61 -2.84
CA ASN A 359 -0.16 27.86 -2.65
C ASN A 359 0.78 27.91 -1.43
N LYS A 360 0.82 26.90 -0.57
CA LYS A 360 1.86 26.72 0.46
C LYS A 360 3.21 26.46 -0.20
N VAL A 361 4.23 27.19 0.25
CA VAL A 361 5.62 27.07 -0.23
C VAL A 361 6.38 26.07 0.66
N TYR A 362 7.10 25.17 0.02
CA TYR A 362 7.98 24.17 0.62
C TYR A 362 9.39 24.37 0.06
N SER A 363 10.41 24.33 0.92
CA SER A 363 11.81 24.53 0.54
C SER A 363 12.58 23.22 0.63
N SER A 364 13.46 22.94 -0.33
CA SER A 364 14.23 21.70 -0.33
C SER A 364 15.40 21.70 0.65
N THR A 365 15.64 20.52 1.21
CA THR A 365 16.75 20.19 2.11
C THR A 365 17.86 19.41 1.41
N ARG A 366 17.60 18.88 0.21
CA ARG A 366 18.45 17.92 -0.50
C ARG A 366 18.53 18.16 -2.01
N ASN A 367 19.63 17.72 -2.58
CA ASN A 367 20.01 17.88 -3.99
C ASN A 367 20.49 16.52 -4.56
N PRO A 368 19.90 15.98 -5.64
CA PRO A 368 18.68 16.46 -6.29
C PRO A 368 17.47 16.38 -5.35
N THR A 369 16.56 17.35 -5.43
CA THR A 369 15.26 17.23 -4.77
C THR A 369 14.37 16.33 -5.61
N VAL A 370 13.78 15.30 -5.01
CA VAL A 370 12.97 14.30 -5.74
C VAL A 370 11.49 14.59 -5.56
N LEU A 371 10.75 14.56 -6.66
CA LEU A 371 9.30 14.63 -6.71
C LEU A 371 8.76 13.34 -7.35
N ASN A 372 8.02 12.53 -6.59
CA ASN A 372 7.27 11.41 -7.13
C ASN A 372 5.79 11.80 -7.23
N ALA A 373 5.27 11.94 -8.43
CA ALA A 373 3.82 11.97 -8.66
C ALA A 373 3.34 10.53 -8.80
N HIS A 374 2.31 10.11 -8.07
CA HIS A 374 1.76 8.75 -8.13
C HIS A 374 0.25 8.72 -8.36
N ASN A 375 -0.23 7.63 -8.95
CA ASN A 375 -1.64 7.37 -9.24
C ASN A 375 -1.91 5.85 -9.30
N GLU A 376 -2.95 5.38 -8.60
CA GLU A 376 -3.47 4.00 -8.71
C GLU A 376 -4.73 3.93 -9.58
N TYR A 377 -5.59 4.97 -9.56
CA TYR A 377 -6.89 5.01 -10.24
C TYR A 377 -6.92 6.04 -11.37
N TYR A 378 -7.38 5.65 -12.56
CA TYR A 378 -7.60 6.58 -13.67
C TYR A 378 -6.36 7.44 -14.01
N PHE A 379 -6.47 8.77 -14.00
CA PHE A 379 -5.33 9.69 -14.01
C PHE A 379 -5.57 10.87 -13.08
N SER A 380 -4.48 11.50 -12.64
CA SER A 380 -4.47 12.73 -11.85
C SER A 380 -3.55 13.76 -12.48
N THR A 381 -3.94 15.03 -12.42
CA THR A 381 -3.13 16.15 -12.92
C THR A 381 -2.86 17.13 -11.78
N PHE A 382 -1.59 17.50 -11.61
CA PHE A 382 -1.14 18.46 -10.62
C PHE A 382 -0.39 19.60 -11.32
N THR A 383 -0.70 20.84 -10.98
CA THR A 383 0.06 22.02 -11.43
C THR A 383 0.93 22.49 -10.27
N ILE A 384 2.22 22.65 -10.50
CA ILE A 384 3.16 23.19 -9.52
C ILE A 384 3.86 24.44 -10.06
N GLN A 385 4.26 25.32 -9.15
CA GLN A 385 5.25 26.36 -9.42
C GLN A 385 6.52 26.08 -8.62
N TYR A 386 7.67 26.36 -9.23
CA TYR A 386 9.00 26.13 -8.66
C TYR A 386 9.97 27.27 -8.98
N ARG A 387 10.95 27.51 -8.11
CA ARG A 387 12.06 28.46 -8.33
C ARG A 387 13.31 28.09 -7.53
N LEU A 388 14.44 28.70 -7.89
CA LEU A 388 15.74 28.56 -7.23
C LEU A 388 16.02 29.76 -6.32
N VAL A 389 15.95 29.58 -5.01
CA VAL A 389 16.30 30.61 -4.01
C VAL A 389 17.72 30.43 -3.48
N ALA A 390 18.27 31.46 -2.83
CA ALA A 390 19.49 31.32 -2.06
C ALA A 390 19.24 30.38 -0.86
N ALA A 391 20.24 29.60 -0.46
CA ALA A 391 20.19 28.95 0.84
C ALA A 391 20.36 30.01 1.93
N SER A 392 19.28 30.33 2.65
CA SER A 392 19.43 30.85 4.01
C SER A 392 20.23 29.83 4.82
N GLY A 393 21.22 30.31 5.57
CA GLY A 393 22.00 29.53 6.52
C GLY A 393 21.15 29.09 7.71
#